data_AF-A0A1W9RZZ5-F1
#
_entry.id   AF-A0A1W9RZZ5-F1
#
_cell.length_a   1.000
_cell.length_b   1.000
_cell.length_c   1.000
_cell.angle_alpha   90.00
_cell.angle_beta   90.00
_cell.angle_gamma   90.00
#
_symmetry.space_group_name_H-M   'P 1'
#
loop_
_entity.id
_entity.type
_entity.pdbx_description
1 polymer ?
#
loop_
_entity_poly.entity_id
_entity_poly.type
_entity_poly.pdbx_seq_one_letter_code
_entity_poly.pdbx_strand_id
1 'polypeptide(L)'
;MEINQDNPLIMGVIEDTSNKYGASSTIYYYLGRYFNTGEEPNYQKAISYLSRALSSEGYDESMERKIYIEMARAYEGAGHKRKALSYIDKALVLGEDDDLKIWKKRIESHLENN
;
A
#
# COMPACT_ATOMS: atom_id res chain seq x y z
N MET A 1 23.97 5.10 15.83
CA MET A 1 23.44 3.84 15.28
C MET A 1 22.09 4.20 14.68
N GLU A 2 22.09 4.65 13.44
CA GLU A 2 20.84 4.96 12.74
C GLU A 2 20.13 3.63 12.46
N ILE A 3 18.96 3.47 13.05
CA ILE A 3 18.05 2.39 12.72
C ILE A 3 17.51 2.76 11.34
N ASN A 4 18.23 2.35 10.29
CA ASN A 4 17.75 2.52 8.93
C ASN A 4 16.50 1.63 8.78
N GLN A 5 15.36 2.27 8.56
CA GLN A 5 14.04 1.63 8.46
C GLN A 5 13.96 0.68 7.26
N ASP A 6 14.98 0.71 6.39
CA ASP A 6 15.08 -0.09 5.19
C ASP A 6 15.96 -1.35 5.35
N ASN A 7 16.41 -1.70 6.56
CA ASN A 7 17.23 -2.88 6.78
C ASN A 7 16.39 -4.19 6.62
N PRO A 8 16.66 -5.03 5.60
CA PRO A 8 15.89 -6.24 5.33
C PRO A 8 15.93 -7.27 6.47
N LEU A 9 16.98 -7.25 7.31
CA LEU A 9 17.06 -8.13 8.49
C LEU A 9 16.02 -7.76 9.55
N ILE A 10 15.76 -6.45 9.75
CA ILE A 10 14.74 -5.98 10.70
C ILE A 10 13.34 -6.37 10.20
N MET A 11 13.10 -6.27 8.89
CA MET A 11 11.81 -6.62 8.30
C MET A 11 11.49 -8.12 8.42
N GLY A 12 12.48 -9.00 8.24
CA GLY A 12 12.30 -10.43 8.48
C GLY A 12 11.92 -10.74 9.93
N VAL A 13 12.56 -10.08 10.90
CA VAL A 13 12.22 -10.23 12.33
C VAL A 13 10.82 -9.71 12.62
N ILE A 14 10.40 -8.58 12.02
CA ILE A 14 9.04 -8.04 12.15
C ILE A 14 8.02 -9.01 11.57
N GLU A 15 8.27 -9.60 10.40
CA GLU A 15 7.40 -10.57 9.74
C GLU A 15 7.19 -11.82 10.62
N ASP A 16 8.27 -12.42 11.11
CA ASP A 16 8.24 -13.61 11.97
C ASP A 16 7.51 -13.33 13.28
N THR A 17 7.81 -12.20 13.91
CA THR A 17 7.17 -11.77 15.17
C THR A 17 5.68 -11.53 14.96
N SER A 18 5.31 -10.88 13.86
CA SER A 18 3.92 -10.57 13.50
C SER A 18 3.10 -11.81 13.20
N ASN A 19 3.68 -12.77 12.47
CA ASN A 19 3.03 -14.05 12.19
C ASN A 19 2.85 -14.88 13.47
N LYS A 20 3.77 -14.74 14.45
CA LYS A 20 3.73 -15.48 15.70
C LYS A 20 2.73 -14.92 16.73
N TYR A 21 2.62 -13.59 16.85
CA TYR A 21 1.83 -12.95 17.91
C TYR A 21 0.55 -12.25 17.44
N GLY A 22 0.29 -12.25 16.12
CA GLY A 22 -0.80 -11.51 15.50
C GLY A 22 -0.39 -10.06 15.22
N ALA A 23 -0.46 -9.64 13.96
CA ALA A 23 -0.09 -8.28 13.58
C ALA A 23 -1.31 -7.35 13.60
N SER A 24 -1.13 -6.15 14.16
CA SER A 24 -2.04 -5.02 13.93
C SER A 24 -1.99 -4.62 12.45
N SER A 25 -3.12 -4.12 11.94
CA SER A 25 -3.25 -3.46 10.63
C SER A 25 -2.06 -2.54 10.29
N THR A 26 -1.56 -1.84 11.30
CA THR A 26 -0.42 -0.92 11.21
C THR A 26 0.87 -1.63 10.74
N ILE A 27 1.16 -2.82 11.27
CA ILE A 27 2.37 -3.56 10.91
C ILE A 27 2.28 -4.04 9.46
N TYR A 28 1.14 -4.59 9.07
CA TYR A 28 0.91 -5.00 7.69
C TYR A 28 0.94 -3.81 6.71
N TYR A 29 0.45 -2.64 7.12
CA TYR A 29 0.59 -1.41 6.34
C TYR A 29 2.07 -1.05 6.09
N TYR A 30 2.91 -1.06 7.13
CA TYR A 30 4.33 -0.72 6.97
C TYR A 30 5.11 -1.77 6.16
N LEU A 31 4.83 -3.06 6.36
CA LEU A 31 5.35 -4.14 5.51
C LEU A 31 4.96 -3.93 4.04
N GLY A 32 3.68 -3.63 3.80
CA GLY A 32 3.15 -3.31 2.49
C GLY A 32 3.88 -2.15 1.83
N ARG A 33 4.01 -1.04 2.54
CA ARG A 33 4.72 0.16 2.07
C ARG A 33 6.20 -0.11 1.79
N TYR A 34 6.89 -0.86 2.65
CA TYR A 34 8.29 -1.23 2.45
C TYR A 34 8.50 -1.96 1.11
N PHE A 35 7.67 -2.98 0.83
CA PHE A 35 7.75 -3.69 -0.45
C PHE A 35 7.26 -2.85 -1.64
N ASN A 36 6.56 -1.75 -1.40
CA ASN A 36 6.07 -0.84 -2.45
C ASN A 36 7.12 0.21 -2.84
N THR A 37 7.95 0.67 -1.90
CA THR A 37 8.87 1.81 -2.08
C THR A 37 10.35 1.47 -1.91
N GLY A 38 10.70 0.22 -1.60
CA GLY A 38 12.10 -0.21 -1.47
C GLY A 38 12.90 -0.08 -2.77
N GLU A 39 14.23 -0.23 -2.69
CA GLU A 39 15.15 -0.13 -3.85
C GLU A 39 14.78 -1.12 -4.97
N GLU A 40 14.28 -2.31 -4.58
CA GLU A 40 13.72 -3.31 -5.49
C GLU A 40 12.25 -3.58 -5.10
N PRO A 41 11.28 -2.82 -5.65
CA PRO A 41 9.88 -2.97 -5.29
C PRO A 41 9.35 -4.37 -5.61
N ASN A 42 8.68 -4.98 -4.64
CA ASN A 42 7.95 -6.22 -4.81
C ASN A 42 6.45 -5.95 -4.64
N TYR A 43 5.81 -5.50 -5.72
CA TYR A 43 4.41 -5.11 -5.68
C TYR A 43 3.45 -6.25 -5.29
N GLN A 44 3.78 -7.51 -5.58
CA GLN A 44 2.95 -8.63 -5.15
C GLN A 44 2.99 -8.81 -3.62
N LYS A 45 4.17 -8.73 -3.00
CA LYS A 45 4.29 -8.72 -1.53
C LYS A 45 3.60 -7.51 -0.94
N ALA A 46 3.77 -6.32 -1.53
CA ALA A 46 3.10 -5.11 -1.09
C ALA A 46 1.56 -5.31 -1.05
N ILE A 47 0.97 -5.78 -2.15
CA ILE A 47 -0.47 -6.06 -2.26
C ILE A 47 -0.92 -7.09 -1.21
N SER A 48 -0.15 -8.16 -1.01
CA SER A 48 -0.46 -9.19 -0.02
C SER A 48 -0.55 -8.62 1.39
N TYR A 49 0.45 -7.84 1.81
CA TYR A 49 0.47 -7.22 3.13
C TYR A 49 -0.61 -6.16 3.31
N LEU A 50 -0.80 -5.29 2.34
CA LEU A 50 -1.85 -4.27 2.40
C LEU A 50 -3.25 -4.89 2.44
N SER A 51 -3.48 -6.02 1.77
CA SER A 51 -4.74 -6.78 1.87
C SER A 51 -4.94 -7.36 3.27
N ARG A 52 -3.87 -7.85 3.91
CA ARG A 52 -3.90 -8.29 5.32
C ARG A 52 -4.20 -7.11 6.25
N ALA A 53 -3.64 -5.92 5.97
CA ALA A 53 -3.91 -4.72 6.75
C ALA A 53 -5.40 -4.33 6.74
N LEU A 54 -6.08 -4.41 5.59
CA LEU A 54 -7.53 -4.19 5.47
C LEU A 54 -8.38 -5.31 6.10
N SER A 55 -7.83 -6.51 6.24
CA SER A 55 -8.54 -7.64 6.86
C SER A 55 -8.35 -7.67 8.39
N SER A 56 -7.43 -6.87 8.92
CA SER A 56 -7.15 -6.76 10.35
C SER A 56 -8.18 -5.87 11.05
N GLU A 57 -8.49 -6.17 12.30
CA GLU A 57 -9.35 -5.32 13.12
C GLU A 57 -8.59 -4.08 13.66
N GLY A 58 -9.34 -3.06 14.08
CA GLY A 58 -8.81 -1.95 14.89
C GLY A 58 -8.07 -0.84 14.14
N TYR A 59 -8.31 -0.66 12.84
CA TYR A 59 -7.87 0.54 12.12
C TYR A 59 -9.02 1.56 11.95
N ASP A 60 -8.67 2.84 11.85
CA ASP A 60 -9.61 3.93 11.60
C ASP A 60 -9.70 4.27 10.10
N GLU A 61 -10.66 5.12 9.72
CA GLU A 61 -10.84 5.56 8.32
C GLU A 61 -9.58 6.22 7.73
N SER A 62 -8.77 6.87 8.58
CA SER A 62 -7.50 7.49 8.17
C SER A 62 -6.47 6.45 7.75
N MET A 63 -6.32 5.38 8.52
CA MET A 63 -5.47 4.24 8.19
C MET A 63 -6.01 3.48 6.98
N GLU A 64 -7.33 3.28 6.89
CA GLU A 64 -7.97 2.65 5.73
C GLU A 64 -7.64 3.39 4.44
N ARG A 65 -7.79 4.72 4.45
CA ARG A 65 -7.45 5.59 3.34
C ARG A 65 -5.98 5.46 2.94
N LYS A 66 -5.06 5.44 3.91
CA LYS A 66 -3.62 5.24 3.64
C LYS A 66 -3.36 3.88 2.99
N ILE A 67 -4.02 2.81 3.44
CA ILE A 67 -3.89 1.48 2.85
C ILE A 67 -4.40 1.49 1.41
N TYR A 68 -5.51 2.15 1.10
CA TYR A 68 -6.01 2.28 -0.27
C TYR A 68 -5.05 3.04 -1.19
N ILE A 69 -4.41 4.12 -0.70
CA ILE A 69 -3.40 4.85 -1.47
C ILE A 69 -2.21 3.94 -1.81
N GLU A 70 -1.71 3.18 -0.83
CA GLU A 70 -0.59 2.26 -1.05
C GLU A 70 -0.99 1.09 -1.98
N MET A 71 -2.23 0.59 -1.89
CA MET A 71 -2.75 -0.43 -2.81
C MET A 71 -2.81 0.09 -4.24
N ALA A 72 -3.27 1.34 -4.42
CA ALA A 72 -3.28 1.96 -5.74
C ALA A 72 -1.86 2.05 -6.34
N ARG A 73 -0.87 2.44 -5.52
CA ARG A 73 0.54 2.52 -5.94
C ARG A 73 1.07 1.15 -6.34
N ALA A 74 0.81 0.14 -5.52
CA ALA A 74 1.29 -1.22 -5.77
C ALA A 74 0.66 -1.82 -7.04
N TYR A 75 -0.65 -1.61 -7.27
CA TYR A 75 -1.30 -2.06 -8.49
C TYR A 75 -0.84 -1.30 -9.73
N GLU A 76 -0.57 0.01 -9.63
CA GLU A 76 -0.01 0.78 -10.74
C GLU A 76 1.39 0.27 -11.11
N GLY A 77 2.26 0.09 -10.11
CA GLY A 77 3.61 -0.45 -10.29
C GLY A 77 3.61 -1.88 -10.86
N ALA A 78 2.63 -2.70 -10.50
CA ALA A 78 2.40 -4.03 -11.08
C ALA A 78 1.77 -4.00 -12.48
N GLY A 79 1.49 -2.83 -13.07
CA GLY A 79 0.87 -2.68 -14.39
C GLY A 79 -0.65 -2.85 -14.42
N HIS A 80 -1.30 -3.05 -13.27
CA HIS A 80 -2.75 -3.22 -13.15
C HIS A 80 -3.49 -1.89 -12.99
N LYS A 81 -3.39 -1.01 -14.00
CA LYS A 81 -3.94 0.36 -14.01
C LYS A 81 -5.42 0.45 -13.58
N ARG A 82 -6.30 -0.43 -14.06
CA ARG A 82 -7.73 -0.42 -13.68
C ARG A 82 -7.95 -0.73 -12.19
N LYS A 83 -7.15 -1.62 -11.61
CA LYS A 83 -7.20 -1.90 -10.16
C LYS A 83 -6.67 -0.71 -9.37
N ALA A 84 -5.59 -0.08 -9.84
CA ALA A 84 -5.06 1.14 -9.22
C ALA A 84 -6.12 2.24 -9.12
N LEU A 85 -6.82 2.53 -10.22
CA LEU A 85 -7.92 3.50 -10.26
C LEU A 85 -9.02 3.16 -9.24
N SER A 86 -9.43 1.90 -9.15
CA SER A 86 -10.45 1.48 -8.17
C SER A 86 -10.04 1.75 -6.73
N TYR A 87 -8.77 1.60 -6.38
CA TYR A 87 -8.28 1.93 -5.05
C TYR A 87 -8.10 3.44 -4.83
N ILE A 88 -7.76 4.21 -5.86
CA ILE A 88 -7.78 5.69 -5.78
C ILE A 88 -9.20 6.17 -5.48
N ASP A 89 -10.21 5.60 -6.13
CA ASP A 89 -11.61 5.96 -5.89
C ASP A 89 -12.04 5.66 -4.45
N LYS A 90 -11.66 4.48 -3.92
CA LYS A 90 -11.91 4.15 -2.51
C LYS A 90 -11.23 5.13 -1.54
N ALA A 91 -10.00 5.55 -1.84
CA ALA A 91 -9.29 6.54 -1.03
C ALA A 91 -9.95 7.93 -1.08
N LEU A 92 -10.47 8.34 -2.25
CA LEU A 92 -11.18 9.61 -2.44
C LEU A 92 -12.54 9.65 -1.73
N VAL A 93 -13.25 8.51 -1.63
CA VAL A 93 -14.50 8.41 -0.85
C VAL A 93 -14.25 8.71 0.62
N LEU A 94 -13.09 8.33 1.16
CA LEU A 94 -12.72 8.57 2.56
C LEU A 94 -12.12 9.96 2.81
N GLY A 95 -11.78 10.71 1.76
CA GLY A 95 -11.25 12.05 1.91
C GLY A 95 -10.78 12.65 0.60
N GLU A 96 -11.27 13.87 0.33
CA GLU A 96 -10.87 14.63 -0.85
C GLU A 96 -9.38 14.97 -0.84
N ASP A 97 -8.75 14.82 -2.01
CA ASP A 97 -7.32 15.04 -2.20
C ASP A 97 -7.06 15.33 -3.68
N ASP A 98 -6.55 16.52 -3.95
CA ASP A 98 -6.33 16.99 -5.31
C ASP A 98 -5.19 16.23 -6.00
N ASP A 99 -4.18 15.78 -5.24
CA ASP A 99 -3.09 14.96 -5.78
C ASP A 99 -3.61 13.60 -6.23
N LEU A 100 -4.52 12.98 -5.45
CA LEU A 100 -5.20 11.74 -5.86
C LEU A 100 -6.06 11.96 -7.12
N LYS A 101 -6.77 13.09 -7.23
CA LYS A 101 -7.56 13.42 -8.43
C LYS A 101 -6.66 13.61 -9.66
N ILE A 102 -5.50 14.26 -9.52
CA ILE A 102 -4.52 14.44 -10.59
C ILE A 102 -3.92 13.09 -10.99
N TRP A 103 -3.53 12.28 -10.00
CA TRP A 103 -2.96 10.95 -10.24
C TRP A 103 -3.96 10.02 -10.96
N LYS A 104 -5.23 10.04 -10.56
CA LYS A 104 -6.32 9.33 -11.24
C LYS A 104 -6.37 9.69 -12.73
N LYS A 105 -6.45 10.98 -13.05
CA LYS A 105 -6.50 11.49 -14.43
C LYS A 105 -5.29 11.03 -15.25
N ARG A 106 -4.09 11.06 -14.66
CA ARG A 106 -2.85 10.58 -15.32
C ARG A 106 -2.99 9.12 -15.76
N ILE A 107 -3.49 8.25 -14.88
CA ILE A 107 -3.67 6.82 -15.20
C ILE A 107 -4.74 6.63 -16.28
N GLU A 108 -5.85 7.36 -16.20
CA GLU A 108 -6.95 7.31 -17.18
C GLU A 108 -6.46 7.71 -18.58
N SER A 109 -5.74 8.83 -18.71
CA SER A 109 -5.18 9.24 -19.99
C SER A 109 -4.21 8.21 -20.57
N HIS A 110 -3.42 7.52 -19.74
CA HIS A 110 -2.57 6.43 -20.20
C HIS A 110 -3.33 5.16 -20.62
N LEU A 111 -4.61 5.00 -20.25
CA LEU A 111 -5.45 3.90 -20.70
C LEU A 111 -6.16 4.23 -22.03
N GLU A 112 -6.50 5.49 -22.26
CA GLU A 112 -7.15 5.96 -23.49
C GLU A 112 -6.21 5.99 -24.70
N ASN A 113 -4.90 6.13 -24.45
CA ASN A 113 -3.86 6.25 -25.48
C ASN A 113 -3.16 4.91 -25.83
N ASN A 114 -3.64 3.77 -25.32
CA ASN A 114 -3.12 2.42 -25.62
C ASN A 114 -4.21 1.53 -26.24
#